data_AF-A0A840C7Q3-F1
#
_entry.id   AF-A0A840C7Q3-F1
#
_cell.length_a   1.000
_cell.length_b   1.000
_cell.length_c   1.000
_cell.angle_alpha   90.00
_cell.angle_beta   90.00
_cell.angle_gamma   90.00
#
_symmetry.space_group_name_H-M   'P 1'
#
loop_
_entity.id
_entity.type
_entity.pdbx_description
1 polymer ?
#
loop_
_entity_poly.entity_id
_entity_poly.type
_entity_poly.pdbx_seq_one_letter_code
_entity_poly.pdbx_strand_id
1 'polypeptide(L)'
;MLQVPHKHDAGNRDVPVAAHGGVPDVELADIAALAAFARRNLGTILVCTILCMAVGISYLAFSTSYYTARTTVLLDVKKPRAVQDQDAIPNNVAEIGYIESQVVVLQSALTIENTVTQLHLDDDPEFNGMLDWRASIARLCPSAAWLPCPRQPPDSAAARLRSAAEHVRQALVVQRIGTSQVIEVNFSSRNKDKAAEIANALVSSYLAGQSAAGMRLTQQAITWLEQRIEALRQQTLEAAQRLQEFKAGSGPSDPAQRAFMLRELLSALENHQTLYQGFVHRYAETAQQLSFPISDVRVLTVASPPSRPDGPSNTAILAIAALGGIVLGLMIAAAKERLDRTIHTPDQLEASTGLTCVAAMPQIPSSPRKMRSQRPAASPGEAGARLCATRPDTDALRQVVKDPGSEFSRAIGLLLSRLETRLRDTGSAVIGIAPVGHRLSHEIVASNLAMLAAGLGRKTLLIDADRHAAALTRCLAPGAACGGIDIAAKKSTIETALYTDETTGMQFLPSRFPSRPEPAEAIRFPDWIAAAISQARDNYPLIIVAMPECLESADAHYAIDALDDLVLVGQAGRLTVGQISEFFRSIRGNEKRVAGVVLSHVFDRSKRC
;
A
#
# COMPACT_ATOMS: atom_id res chain seq x y z
N MET A 1 93.19 0.23 -10.90
CA MET A 1 92.75 0.63 -12.26
C MET A 1 91.28 0.24 -12.37
N LEU A 2 90.27 1.09 -12.52
CA LEU A 2 90.15 2.50 -12.89
C LEU A 2 88.81 3.03 -12.28
N GLN A 3 88.87 4.25 -11.75
CA GLN A 3 87.85 5.33 -11.64
C GLN A 3 86.37 5.10 -11.25
N VAL A 4 86.00 5.84 -10.19
CA VAL A 4 84.65 6.31 -9.76
C VAL A 4 84.13 7.40 -10.73
N PRO A 5 82.81 7.71 -10.77
CA PRO A 5 82.38 8.94 -10.10
C PRO A 5 80.98 8.91 -9.42
N HIS A 6 80.76 9.95 -8.62
CA HIS A 6 79.67 10.27 -7.69
C HIS A 6 78.29 10.62 -8.30
N LYS A 7 77.25 10.52 -7.42
CA LYS A 7 76.14 11.49 -7.15
C LYS A 7 74.74 11.19 -7.74
N HIS A 8 73.75 10.86 -6.90
CA HIS A 8 72.64 11.77 -6.51
C HIS A 8 71.61 11.13 -5.54
N ASP A 9 71.21 11.93 -4.56
CA ASP A 9 70.07 11.77 -3.66
C ASP A 9 68.72 11.73 -4.41
N ALA A 10 67.79 10.90 -3.93
CA ALA A 10 66.37 11.24 -3.81
C ALA A 10 65.70 10.32 -2.77
N GLY A 11 65.13 10.92 -1.73
CA GLY A 11 64.62 10.26 -0.54
C GLY A 11 63.41 9.33 -0.78
N ASN A 12 63.51 8.14 -0.21
CA ASN A 12 62.37 7.25 0.01
C ASN A 12 61.74 7.63 1.36
N ARG A 13 60.59 8.32 1.33
CA ARG A 13 59.77 8.54 2.53
C ARG A 13 59.03 7.24 2.84
N ASP A 14 59.31 6.68 4.01
CA ASP A 14 58.55 5.58 4.60
C ASP A 14 57.06 5.96 4.67
N VAL A 15 56.25 5.25 3.89
CA VAL A 15 54.79 5.24 4.04
C VAL A 15 54.46 4.20 5.11
N PRO A 16 53.83 4.57 6.24
CA PRO A 16 53.41 3.57 7.21
C PRO A 16 52.27 2.76 6.59
N VAL A 17 52.49 1.45 6.48
CA VAL A 17 51.47 0.46 6.10
C VAL A 17 50.41 0.46 7.20
N ALA A 18 49.28 1.13 6.93
CA ALA A 18 48.11 1.12 7.78
C ALA A 18 47.54 -0.30 7.84
N ALA A 19 47.32 -0.77 9.07
CA ALA A 19 46.71 -2.05 9.40
C ALA A 19 45.36 -2.23 8.69
N HIS A 20 45.10 -3.49 8.32
CA HIS A 20 43.90 -3.95 7.66
C HIS A 20 42.61 -3.42 8.29
N GLY A 21 41.75 -2.89 7.42
CA GLY A 21 40.42 -2.40 7.76
C GLY A 21 39.56 -3.50 8.38
N GLY A 22 39.13 -3.25 9.62
CA GLY A 22 37.96 -3.89 10.17
C GLY A 22 36.75 -3.53 9.31
N VAL A 23 36.04 -4.55 8.84
CA VAL A 23 34.69 -4.42 8.29
C VAL A 23 33.84 -3.77 9.38
N PRO A 24 33.10 -2.68 9.08
CA PRO A 24 32.49 -1.88 10.13
C PRO A 24 31.28 -2.62 10.72
N ASP A 25 31.10 -2.55 12.04
CA ASP A 25 30.02 -3.11 12.88
C ASP A 25 28.60 -2.54 12.55
N VAL A 26 28.33 -2.22 11.28
CA VAL A 26 27.19 -1.44 10.82
C VAL A 26 25.92 -2.30 10.65
N GLU A 27 26.04 -3.61 10.45
CA GLU A 27 24.85 -4.45 10.20
C GLU A 27 23.95 -4.65 11.44
N LEU A 28 24.50 -4.76 12.66
CA LEU A 28 23.66 -5.01 13.85
C LEU A 28 22.98 -3.73 14.38
N ALA A 29 23.64 -2.58 14.30
CA ALA A 29 23.09 -1.31 14.77
C ALA A 29 21.90 -0.85 13.90
N ASP A 30 22.01 -1.06 12.58
CA ASP A 30 20.95 -0.69 11.64
C ASP A 30 19.70 -1.56 11.80
N ILE A 31 19.84 -2.86 12.07
CA ILE A 31 18.70 -3.75 12.32
C ILE A 31 17.96 -3.37 13.61
N ALA A 32 18.71 -3.05 14.68
CA ALA A 32 18.11 -2.61 15.93
C ALA A 32 17.37 -1.27 15.78
N ALA A 33 17.93 -0.33 15.00
CA ALA A 33 17.30 0.94 14.68
C ALA A 33 16.02 0.74 13.85
N LEU A 34 16.05 -0.14 12.84
CA LEU A 34 14.89 -0.48 12.02
C LEU A 34 13.78 -1.14 12.84
N ALA A 35 14.14 -2.04 13.77
CA ALA A 35 13.19 -2.70 14.65
C ALA A 35 12.54 -1.71 15.63
N ALA A 36 13.31 -0.78 16.19
CA ALA A 36 12.79 0.28 17.06
C ALA A 36 11.83 1.22 16.29
N PHE A 37 12.19 1.59 15.06
CA PHE A 37 11.34 2.38 14.16
C PHE A 37 10.03 1.66 13.84
N ALA A 38 10.10 0.38 13.48
CA ALA A 38 8.92 -0.43 13.17
C ALA A 38 7.99 -0.58 14.38
N ARG A 39 8.52 -0.78 15.59
CA ARG A 39 7.71 -0.85 16.82
C ARG A 39 7.01 0.47 17.14
N ARG A 40 7.68 1.61 16.97
CA ARG A 40 7.10 2.94 17.21
C ARG A 40 5.98 3.27 16.23
N ASN A 41 6.10 2.81 14.99
CA ASN A 41 5.17 3.12 13.91
C ASN A 41 4.23 1.94 13.55
N LEU A 42 4.17 0.90 14.39
CA LEU A 42 3.43 -0.34 14.15
C LEU A 42 1.96 -0.07 13.82
N GLY A 43 1.33 0.89 14.50
CA GLY A 43 -0.07 1.26 14.24
C GLY A 43 -0.30 1.77 12.81
N THR A 44 0.60 2.62 12.28
CA THR A 44 0.47 3.11 10.90
C THR A 44 0.71 2.02 9.86
N ILE A 45 1.68 1.15 10.11
CA ILE A 45 1.99 0.01 9.22
C ILE A 45 0.81 -0.97 9.19
N LEU A 46 0.23 -1.28 10.35
CA LEU A 46 -0.89 -2.21 10.48
C LEU A 46 -2.16 -1.68 9.79
N VAL A 47 -2.49 -0.39 9.95
CA VAL A 47 -3.63 0.22 9.27
C VAL A 47 -3.46 0.18 7.75
N CYS A 48 -2.28 0.52 7.22
CA CYS A 48 -2.01 0.46 5.77
C CYS A 48 -2.08 -0.98 5.24
N THR A 49 -1.54 -1.93 6.00
CA THR A 49 -1.58 -3.36 5.65
C THR A 49 -3.00 -3.89 5.60
N ILE A 50 -3.81 -3.57 6.61
CA ILE A 50 -5.24 -3.94 6.64
C ILE A 50 -6.00 -3.32 5.48
N LEU A 51 -5.75 -2.04 5.16
CA LEU A 51 -6.42 -1.35 4.06
C LEU A 51 -6.07 -1.99 2.71
N CYS A 52 -4.79 -2.24 2.42
CA CYS A 52 -4.37 -2.93 1.21
C CYS A 52 -4.92 -4.36 1.13
N MET A 53 -4.94 -5.08 2.25
CA MET A 53 -5.49 -6.43 2.32
C MET A 53 -7.01 -6.43 2.07
N ALA A 54 -7.75 -5.44 2.59
CA ALA A 54 -9.18 -5.25 2.31
C ALA A 54 -9.42 -4.99 0.81
N VAL A 55 -8.58 -4.18 0.16
CA VAL A 55 -8.64 -3.96 -1.30
C VAL A 55 -8.34 -5.26 -2.05
N GLY A 56 -7.33 -6.03 -1.64
CA GLY A 56 -7.00 -7.32 -2.25
C GLY A 56 -8.12 -8.36 -2.10
N ILE A 57 -8.74 -8.45 -0.93
CA ILE A 57 -9.90 -9.33 -0.68
C ILE A 57 -11.10 -8.87 -1.51
N SER A 58 -11.35 -7.57 -1.58
CA SER A 58 -12.42 -7.01 -2.42
C SER A 58 -12.21 -7.35 -3.89
N TYR A 59 -10.98 -7.18 -4.41
CA TYR A 59 -10.63 -7.57 -5.77
C TYR A 59 -10.91 -9.06 -6.02
N LEU A 60 -10.50 -9.95 -5.11
CA LEU A 60 -10.77 -11.39 -5.22
C LEU A 60 -12.27 -11.71 -5.19
N ALA A 61 -13.06 -10.97 -4.41
CA ALA A 61 -14.51 -11.16 -4.35
C ALA A 61 -15.22 -10.73 -5.66
N PHE A 62 -14.67 -9.74 -6.37
CA PHE A 62 -15.22 -9.26 -7.64
C PHE A 62 -14.60 -9.93 -8.88
N SER A 63 -13.44 -10.58 -8.74
CA SER A 63 -12.77 -11.27 -9.84
C SER A 63 -13.50 -12.57 -10.17
N THR A 64 -14.05 -12.65 -11.39
CA THR A 64 -14.69 -13.88 -11.88
C THR A 64 -13.63 -14.96 -12.14
N SER A 65 -13.77 -16.10 -11.47
CA SER A 65 -12.91 -17.27 -11.70
C SER A 65 -13.39 -18.05 -12.93
N TYR A 66 -12.45 -18.49 -13.76
CA TYR A 66 -12.70 -19.35 -14.93
C TYR A 66 -12.06 -20.72 -14.73
N TYR A 67 -12.63 -21.74 -15.36
CA TYR A 67 -12.21 -23.13 -15.27
C TYR A 67 -12.02 -23.68 -16.68
N THR A 68 -10.80 -24.07 -17.04
CA THR A 68 -10.49 -24.66 -18.34
C THR A 68 -10.50 -26.18 -18.24
N ALA A 69 -11.38 -26.83 -19.01
CA ALA A 69 -11.36 -28.27 -19.18
C ALA A 69 -10.66 -28.63 -20.50
N ARG A 70 -9.95 -29.76 -20.51
CA ARG A 70 -9.10 -30.18 -21.64
C ARG A 70 -9.49 -31.55 -22.13
N THR A 71 -9.72 -31.68 -23.44
CA THR A 71 -9.93 -32.97 -24.11
C THR A 71 -8.92 -33.13 -25.23
N THR A 72 -8.49 -34.36 -25.45
CA THR A 72 -7.37 -34.68 -26.34
C THR A 72 -7.81 -35.67 -27.39
N VAL A 73 -7.53 -35.34 -28.65
CA VAL A 73 -8.00 -36.09 -29.81
C VAL A 73 -6.81 -36.42 -30.71
N LEU A 74 -6.67 -37.68 -31.09
CA LEU A 74 -5.68 -38.18 -32.02
C LEU A 74 -6.27 -38.24 -33.43
N LEU A 75 -5.56 -37.69 -34.40
CA LEU A 75 -5.87 -37.79 -35.83
C LEU A 75 -5.06 -38.92 -36.46
N ASP A 76 -5.73 -39.87 -37.09
CA ASP A 76 -5.10 -40.94 -37.87
C ASP A 76 -5.10 -40.56 -39.36
N VAL A 77 -3.95 -40.11 -39.87
CA VAL A 77 -3.82 -39.71 -41.27
C VAL A 77 -3.61 -40.96 -42.13
N LYS A 78 -4.69 -41.50 -42.72
CA LYS A 78 -4.57 -42.61 -43.66
C LYS A 78 -3.86 -42.16 -44.94
N LYS A 79 -2.74 -42.82 -45.25
CA LYS A 79 -2.03 -42.63 -46.54
C LYS A 79 -2.86 -43.27 -47.66
N PRO A 80 -3.20 -42.54 -48.75
CA PRO A 80 -3.89 -43.15 -49.87
C PRO A 80 -3.01 -44.25 -50.48
N ARG A 81 -3.54 -45.48 -50.49
CA ARG A 81 -2.84 -46.71 -50.91
C ARG A 81 -2.36 -46.71 -52.38
N ALA A 82 -2.79 -45.72 -53.17
CA ALA A 82 -2.46 -45.57 -54.58
C ALA A 82 -1.09 -44.91 -54.86
N VAL A 83 -0.38 -44.40 -53.84
CA VAL A 83 0.91 -43.68 -54.00
C VAL A 83 2.03 -44.39 -53.24
N GLN A 84 2.02 -45.73 -53.21
CA GLN A 84 3.01 -46.50 -52.45
C GLN A 84 4.29 -46.83 -53.24
N ASP A 85 4.36 -46.48 -54.53
CA ASP A 85 5.44 -46.93 -55.43
C ASP A 85 6.37 -45.83 -55.98
N GLN A 86 6.27 -44.56 -55.57
CA GLN A 86 7.27 -43.57 -56.00
C GLN A 86 7.53 -42.47 -54.97
N ASP A 87 8.80 -42.44 -54.55
CA ASP A 87 9.59 -41.36 -53.95
C ASP A 87 9.33 -40.89 -52.51
N ALA A 88 10.40 -41.05 -51.72
CA ALA A 88 10.61 -40.54 -50.38
C ALA A 88 10.85 -39.02 -50.37
N ILE A 89 9.82 -38.24 -50.67
CA ILE A 89 9.78 -36.82 -50.27
C ILE A 89 9.36 -36.77 -48.78
N PRO A 90 9.93 -35.89 -47.93
CA PRO A 90 9.48 -35.77 -46.55
C PRO A 90 8.04 -35.23 -46.50
N ASN A 91 7.08 -36.15 -46.38
CA ASN A 91 5.62 -35.89 -46.37
C ASN A 91 5.10 -35.06 -45.18
N ASN A 92 5.99 -34.57 -44.31
CA ASN A 92 5.60 -33.81 -43.11
C ASN A 92 4.81 -32.53 -43.46
N VAL A 93 5.09 -31.85 -44.57
CA VAL A 93 4.42 -30.57 -44.90
C VAL A 93 2.92 -30.78 -45.22
N ALA A 94 2.59 -31.85 -45.95
CA ALA A 94 1.19 -32.19 -46.25
C ALA A 94 0.43 -32.68 -44.99
N GLU A 95 1.11 -33.43 -44.12
CA GLU A 95 0.54 -33.89 -42.84
C GLU A 95 0.29 -32.72 -41.87
N ILE A 96 1.20 -31.73 -41.80
CA ILE A 96 1.02 -30.52 -40.99
C ILE A 96 -0.20 -29.73 -41.51
N GLY A 97 -0.30 -29.51 -42.82
CA GLY A 97 -1.43 -28.78 -43.41
C GLY A 97 -2.79 -29.47 -43.21
N TYR A 98 -2.82 -30.81 -43.19
CA TYR A 98 -4.03 -31.55 -42.86
C TYR A 98 -4.46 -31.33 -41.41
N ILE A 99 -3.54 -31.43 -40.44
CA ILE A 99 -3.86 -31.24 -39.02
C ILE A 99 -4.32 -29.80 -38.75
N GLU A 100 -3.64 -28.80 -39.33
CA GLU A 100 -4.05 -27.40 -39.22
C GLU A 100 -5.45 -27.17 -39.81
N SER A 101 -5.77 -27.83 -40.92
CA SER A 101 -7.12 -27.80 -41.49
C SER A 101 -8.15 -28.40 -40.51
N GLN A 102 -7.81 -29.50 -39.81
CA GLN A 102 -8.72 -30.09 -38.82
C GLN A 102 -8.92 -29.21 -37.58
N VAL A 103 -7.91 -28.45 -37.15
CA VAL A 103 -8.07 -27.43 -36.10
C VAL A 103 -9.10 -26.39 -36.51
N VAL A 104 -9.06 -25.91 -37.75
CA VAL A 104 -10.04 -24.95 -38.27
C VAL A 104 -11.45 -25.56 -38.37
N VAL A 105 -11.57 -26.83 -38.77
CA VAL A 105 -12.87 -27.52 -38.82
C VAL A 105 -13.46 -27.69 -37.42
N LEU A 106 -12.65 -28.04 -36.42
CA LEU A 106 -13.08 -28.10 -35.01
C LEU A 106 -13.57 -26.74 -34.48
N GLN A 107 -13.01 -25.64 -34.97
CA GLN A 107 -13.42 -24.26 -34.65
C GLN A 107 -14.54 -23.73 -35.57
N SER A 108 -15.07 -24.56 -36.47
CA SER A 108 -16.07 -24.11 -37.44
C SER A 108 -17.40 -23.76 -36.76
N ALA A 109 -18.11 -22.77 -37.33
CA ALA A 109 -19.40 -22.33 -36.82
C ALA A 109 -20.41 -23.49 -36.73
N LEU A 110 -20.40 -24.41 -37.70
CA LEU A 110 -21.31 -25.55 -37.72
C LEU A 110 -21.11 -26.47 -36.50
N THR A 111 -19.86 -26.80 -36.15
CA THR A 111 -19.55 -27.65 -35.01
C THR A 111 -19.95 -26.98 -33.69
N ILE A 112 -19.70 -25.68 -33.57
CA ILE A 112 -20.05 -24.88 -32.40
C ILE A 112 -21.57 -24.74 -32.27
N GLU A 113 -22.29 -24.41 -33.33
CA GLU A 113 -23.75 -24.28 -33.34
C GLU A 113 -24.47 -25.60 -33.01
N ASN A 114 -23.98 -26.73 -33.54
CA ASN A 114 -24.48 -28.04 -33.17
C ASN A 114 -24.28 -28.33 -31.67
N THR A 115 -23.13 -27.94 -31.12
CA THR A 115 -22.83 -28.11 -29.70
C THR A 115 -23.73 -27.23 -28.81
N VAL A 116 -23.90 -25.97 -29.19
CA VAL A 116 -24.81 -25.02 -28.51
C VAL A 116 -26.23 -25.55 -28.49
N THR A 117 -26.69 -26.12 -29.62
CA THR A 117 -28.03 -26.70 -29.74
C THR A 117 -28.17 -27.98 -28.93
N GLN A 118 -27.14 -28.85 -28.94
CA GLN A 118 -27.13 -30.12 -28.20
C GLN A 118 -27.20 -29.92 -26.68
N LEU A 119 -26.53 -28.87 -26.17
CA LEU A 119 -26.48 -28.55 -24.75
C LEU A 119 -27.44 -27.43 -24.32
N HIS A 120 -28.26 -26.91 -25.24
CA HIS A 120 -29.17 -25.77 -25.00
C HIS A 120 -28.47 -24.56 -24.35
N LEU A 121 -27.25 -24.24 -24.81
CA LEU A 121 -26.46 -23.12 -24.26
C LEU A 121 -27.05 -21.74 -24.58
N ASP A 122 -28.04 -21.67 -25.48
CA ASP A 122 -28.77 -20.44 -25.80
C ASP A 122 -29.71 -19.98 -24.68
N ASP A 123 -30.12 -20.90 -23.79
CA ASP A 123 -30.91 -20.58 -22.59
C ASP A 123 -30.03 -20.23 -21.37
N ASP A 124 -28.73 -20.54 -21.42
CA ASP A 124 -27.83 -20.39 -20.29
C ASP A 124 -27.43 -18.92 -20.03
N PRO A 125 -27.46 -18.46 -18.76
CA PRO A 125 -27.21 -17.05 -18.42
C PRO A 125 -25.77 -16.60 -18.76
N GLU A 126 -24.82 -17.53 -18.84
CA GLU A 126 -23.41 -17.27 -19.15
C GLU A 126 -23.21 -16.93 -20.63
N PHE A 127 -24.03 -17.52 -21.51
CA PHE A 127 -23.85 -17.46 -22.97
C PHE A 127 -24.95 -16.61 -23.66
N ASN A 128 -26.09 -16.41 -23.00
CA ASN A 128 -27.20 -15.60 -23.51
C ASN A 128 -27.05 -14.08 -23.27
N GLY A 129 -25.95 -13.65 -22.63
CA GLY A 129 -25.63 -12.25 -22.36
C GLY A 129 -26.37 -11.60 -21.19
N MET A 130 -27.12 -12.37 -20.39
CA MET A 130 -27.84 -11.86 -19.20
C MET A 130 -26.94 -11.62 -17.98
N LEU A 131 -25.75 -12.22 -17.93
CA LEU A 131 -24.76 -12.04 -16.87
C LEU A 131 -24.01 -10.69 -16.99
N ASP A 132 -24.73 -9.59 -16.82
CA ASP A 132 -24.17 -8.23 -16.75
C ASP A 132 -24.22 -7.70 -15.30
N TRP A 133 -23.05 -7.57 -14.66
CA TRP A 133 -22.89 -7.00 -13.31
C TRP A 133 -23.55 -5.62 -13.15
N ARG A 134 -23.73 -4.90 -14.27
CA ARG A 134 -24.44 -3.61 -14.34
C ARG A 134 -25.91 -3.73 -13.96
N ALA A 135 -26.58 -4.84 -14.30
CA ALA A 135 -27.95 -5.09 -13.91
C ALA A 135 -28.08 -5.31 -12.38
N SER A 136 -27.05 -5.90 -11.76
CA SER A 136 -26.98 -6.04 -10.29
C SER A 136 -26.79 -4.69 -9.59
N ILE A 137 -25.99 -3.78 -10.16
CA ILE A 137 -25.78 -2.43 -9.62
C ILE A 137 -27.03 -1.56 -9.78
N ALA A 138 -27.70 -1.63 -10.93
CA ALA A 138 -28.95 -0.89 -11.16
C ALA A 138 -30.07 -1.30 -10.18
N ARG A 139 -30.09 -2.56 -9.71
CA ARG A 139 -31.02 -3.02 -8.65
C ARG A 139 -30.68 -2.49 -7.26
N LEU A 140 -29.40 -2.24 -6.97
CA LEU A 140 -28.93 -1.79 -5.65
C LEU A 140 -28.94 -0.26 -5.50
N CYS A 141 -28.82 0.50 -6.59
CA CYS A 141 -28.80 1.96 -6.58
C CYS A 141 -29.68 2.54 -7.72
N PRO A 142 -30.98 2.82 -7.49
CA PRO A 142 -31.87 3.35 -8.52
C PRO A 142 -31.52 4.77 -8.99
N SER A 143 -30.67 5.49 -8.25
CA SER A 143 -30.12 6.81 -8.63
C SER A 143 -28.94 6.74 -9.60
N ALA A 144 -28.48 5.54 -9.99
CA ALA A 144 -27.38 5.35 -10.93
C ALA A 144 -27.83 5.39 -12.41
N ALA A 145 -28.72 6.33 -12.76
CA ALA A 145 -29.29 6.51 -14.10
C ALA A 145 -28.29 6.98 -15.18
N TRP A 146 -27.01 7.16 -14.82
CA TRP A 146 -25.91 7.53 -15.70
C TRP A 146 -25.16 6.31 -16.28
N LEU A 147 -25.48 5.08 -15.84
CA LEU A 147 -24.90 3.84 -16.37
C LEU A 147 -25.58 3.45 -17.70
N PRO A 148 -24.82 3.05 -18.74
CA PRO A 148 -25.38 2.53 -19.99
C PRO A 148 -26.31 1.33 -19.74
N CYS A 149 -27.47 1.30 -20.40
CA CYS A 149 -28.50 0.28 -20.21
C CYS A 149 -27.95 -1.15 -20.29
N PRO A 150 -28.48 -2.10 -19.49
CA PRO A 150 -28.12 -3.52 -19.59
C PRO A 150 -28.34 -4.01 -21.02
N ARG A 151 -27.41 -4.82 -21.54
CA ARG A 151 -27.53 -5.40 -22.88
C ARG A 151 -28.79 -6.28 -22.92
N GLN A 152 -29.79 -5.90 -23.70
CA GLN A 152 -31.01 -6.69 -23.86
C GLN A 152 -30.66 -7.98 -24.61
N PRO A 153 -31.15 -9.16 -24.16
CA PRO A 153 -30.93 -10.40 -24.89
C PRO A 153 -31.56 -10.27 -26.29
N PRO A 154 -30.95 -10.83 -27.34
CA PRO A 154 -31.46 -10.68 -28.70
C PRO A 154 -32.84 -11.35 -28.86
N ASP A 155 -33.76 -10.65 -29.53
CA ASP A 155 -35.20 -11.01 -29.57
C ASP A 155 -35.52 -12.28 -30.39
N SER A 156 -34.64 -12.68 -31.32
CA SER A 156 -34.86 -13.87 -32.16
C SER A 156 -34.05 -15.07 -31.66
N ALA A 157 -34.65 -16.27 -31.68
CA ALA A 157 -33.98 -17.51 -31.31
C ALA A 157 -32.69 -17.73 -32.13
N ALA A 158 -32.71 -17.40 -33.43
CA ALA A 158 -31.53 -17.47 -34.29
C ALA A 158 -30.41 -16.51 -33.86
N ALA A 159 -30.76 -15.31 -33.36
CA ALA A 159 -29.76 -14.37 -32.85
C ALA A 159 -29.21 -14.78 -31.49
N ARG A 160 -30.02 -15.39 -30.60
CA ARG A 160 -29.53 -16.00 -29.35
C ARG A 160 -28.52 -17.10 -29.62
N LEU A 161 -28.85 -18.03 -30.52
CA LEU A 161 -27.97 -19.12 -30.92
C LEU A 161 -26.65 -18.62 -31.49
N ARG A 162 -26.67 -17.63 -32.39
CA ARG A 162 -25.44 -16.99 -32.92
C ARG A 162 -24.62 -16.31 -31.82
N SER A 163 -25.26 -15.62 -30.87
CA SER A 163 -24.56 -14.97 -29.76
C SER A 163 -23.92 -15.98 -28.80
N ALA A 164 -24.61 -17.09 -28.50
CA ALA A 164 -24.09 -18.17 -27.70
C ALA A 164 -22.91 -18.87 -28.42
N ALA A 165 -23.05 -19.14 -29.72
CA ALA A 165 -21.97 -19.70 -30.55
C ALA A 165 -20.73 -18.79 -30.58
N GLU A 166 -20.91 -17.47 -30.67
CA GLU A 166 -19.79 -16.53 -30.62
C GLU A 166 -19.09 -16.51 -29.24
N HIS A 167 -19.85 -16.55 -28.14
CA HIS A 167 -19.26 -16.68 -26.80
C HIS A 167 -18.49 -17.99 -26.64
N VAL A 168 -19.05 -19.11 -27.11
CA VAL A 168 -18.37 -20.42 -27.10
C VAL A 168 -17.09 -20.37 -27.94
N ARG A 169 -17.13 -19.75 -29.12
CA ARG A 169 -15.96 -19.57 -30.00
C ARG A 169 -14.85 -18.76 -29.31
N GLN A 170 -15.20 -17.72 -28.55
CA GLN A 170 -14.23 -16.89 -27.83
C GLN A 170 -13.59 -17.61 -26.63
N ALA A 171 -14.34 -18.51 -25.99
CA ALA A 171 -13.87 -19.30 -24.85
C ALA A 171 -13.17 -20.62 -25.24
N LEU A 172 -13.22 -20.97 -26.52
CA LEU A 172 -12.64 -22.17 -27.10
C LEU A 172 -11.21 -21.91 -27.62
N VAL A 173 -10.27 -22.74 -27.21
CA VAL A 173 -8.91 -22.77 -27.74
C VAL A 173 -8.61 -24.17 -28.24
N VAL A 174 -8.36 -24.31 -29.55
CA VAL A 174 -7.97 -25.58 -30.17
C VAL A 174 -6.57 -25.42 -30.74
N GLN A 175 -5.68 -26.32 -30.35
CA GLN A 175 -4.27 -26.25 -30.75
C GLN A 175 -3.69 -27.65 -30.92
N ARG A 176 -2.67 -27.75 -31.78
CA ARG A 176 -1.88 -28.97 -31.94
C ARG A 176 -0.75 -29.04 -30.90
N ILE A 177 -0.50 -30.21 -30.34
CA ILE A 177 0.59 -30.41 -29.39
C ILE A 177 1.90 -30.70 -30.14
N GLY A 178 2.75 -29.67 -30.29
CA GLY A 178 4.08 -29.79 -30.91
C GLY A 178 4.00 -30.29 -32.37
N THR A 179 4.75 -31.36 -32.69
CA THR A 179 4.70 -32.04 -34.00
C THR A 179 3.83 -33.30 -34.00
N SER A 180 3.12 -33.59 -32.91
CA SER A 180 2.29 -34.80 -32.80
C SER A 180 1.00 -34.67 -33.63
N GLN A 181 0.34 -35.81 -33.90
CA GLN A 181 -0.99 -35.86 -34.54
C GLN A 181 -2.13 -35.63 -33.53
N VAL A 182 -1.81 -35.00 -32.40
CA VAL A 182 -2.72 -34.82 -31.28
C VAL A 182 -3.19 -33.36 -31.24
N ILE A 183 -4.50 -33.18 -31.19
CA ILE A 183 -5.17 -31.90 -31.00
C ILE A 183 -5.67 -31.84 -29.55
N GLU A 184 -5.31 -30.76 -28.87
CA GLU A 184 -5.87 -30.37 -27.57
C GLU A 184 -6.99 -29.37 -27.80
N VAL A 185 -8.15 -29.65 -27.22
CA VAL A 185 -9.32 -28.78 -27.21
C VAL A 185 -9.53 -28.33 -25.77
N ASN A 186 -9.34 -27.03 -25.55
CA ASN A 186 -9.44 -26.37 -24.26
C ASN A 186 -10.67 -25.47 -24.26
N PHE A 187 -11.55 -25.63 -23.28
CA PHE A 187 -12.74 -24.79 -23.15
C PHE A 187 -12.84 -24.22 -21.75
N SER A 188 -13.02 -22.89 -21.67
CA SER A 188 -13.08 -22.14 -20.41
C SER A 188 -14.51 -21.72 -20.07
N SER A 189 -14.99 -22.03 -18.85
CA SER A 189 -16.29 -21.56 -18.35
C SER A 189 -16.20 -21.17 -16.87
N ARG A 190 -17.15 -20.37 -16.38
CA ARG A 190 -17.30 -20.05 -14.96
C ARG A 190 -17.67 -21.26 -14.11
N ASN A 191 -18.24 -22.30 -14.71
CA ASN A 191 -18.58 -23.53 -14.04
C ASN A 191 -17.66 -24.68 -14.49
N LYS A 192 -17.00 -25.32 -13.52
CA LYS A 192 -16.10 -26.46 -13.74
C LYS A 192 -16.75 -27.63 -14.49
N ASP A 193 -18.03 -27.91 -14.22
CA ASP A 193 -18.71 -29.09 -14.75
C ASP A 193 -19.12 -28.82 -16.21
N LYS A 194 -19.65 -27.61 -16.47
CA LYS A 194 -19.99 -27.15 -17.82
C LYS A 194 -18.77 -27.05 -18.73
N ALA A 195 -17.62 -26.62 -18.19
CA ALA A 195 -16.38 -26.54 -18.97
C ALA A 195 -16.03 -27.91 -19.59
N ALA A 196 -16.11 -28.97 -18.78
CA ALA A 196 -15.84 -30.34 -19.22
C ALA A 196 -16.91 -30.88 -20.16
N GLU A 197 -18.18 -30.62 -19.86
CA GLU A 197 -19.31 -31.04 -20.68
C GLU A 197 -19.26 -30.43 -22.09
N ILE A 198 -19.01 -29.13 -22.21
CA ILE A 198 -18.93 -28.42 -23.49
C ILE A 198 -17.71 -28.89 -24.30
N ALA A 199 -16.54 -29.07 -23.67
CA ALA A 199 -15.37 -29.60 -24.36
C ALA A 199 -15.62 -31.01 -24.95
N ASN A 200 -16.26 -31.89 -24.17
CA ASN A 200 -16.62 -33.24 -24.62
C ASN A 200 -17.68 -33.22 -25.72
N ALA A 201 -18.71 -32.37 -25.56
CA ALA A 201 -19.79 -32.22 -26.54
C ALA A 201 -19.25 -31.70 -27.89
N LEU A 202 -18.32 -30.74 -27.89
CA LEU A 202 -17.70 -30.22 -29.10
C LEU A 202 -16.99 -31.32 -29.90
N VAL A 203 -16.19 -32.15 -29.23
CA VAL A 203 -15.52 -33.29 -29.87
C VAL A 203 -16.54 -34.29 -30.40
N SER A 204 -17.60 -34.58 -29.64
CA SER A 204 -18.65 -35.50 -30.08
C SER A 204 -19.42 -34.98 -31.31
N SER A 205 -19.71 -33.68 -31.37
CA SER A 205 -20.35 -33.01 -32.50
C SER A 205 -19.46 -33.02 -33.74
N TYR A 206 -18.14 -32.84 -33.57
CA TYR A 206 -17.17 -32.97 -34.66
C TYR A 206 -17.09 -34.40 -35.22
N LEU A 207 -17.01 -35.41 -34.35
CA LEU A 207 -16.99 -36.83 -34.75
C LEU A 207 -18.28 -37.23 -35.49
N ALA A 208 -19.43 -36.79 -34.97
CA ALA A 208 -20.72 -36.99 -35.62
C ALA A 208 -20.77 -36.32 -37.02
N GLY A 209 -20.26 -35.08 -37.12
CA GLY A 209 -20.15 -34.38 -38.40
C GLY A 209 -19.24 -35.09 -39.41
N GLN A 210 -18.08 -35.58 -38.96
CA GLN A 210 -17.11 -36.27 -39.82
C GLN A 210 -17.66 -37.61 -40.35
N SER A 211 -18.26 -38.41 -39.48
CA SER A 211 -18.89 -39.68 -39.85
C SER A 211 -20.07 -39.48 -40.82
N ALA A 212 -20.91 -38.47 -40.57
CA ALA A 212 -22.01 -38.12 -41.48
C ALA A 212 -21.50 -37.64 -42.85
N ALA A 213 -20.44 -36.83 -42.89
CA ALA A 213 -19.82 -36.39 -44.13
C ALA A 213 -19.22 -37.56 -44.92
N GLY A 214 -18.49 -38.46 -44.26
CA GLY A 214 -17.93 -39.67 -44.89
C GLY A 214 -19.00 -40.61 -45.44
N MET A 215 -20.09 -40.80 -44.69
CA MET A 215 -21.25 -41.58 -45.12
C MET A 215 -21.88 -40.98 -46.39
N ARG A 216 -22.06 -39.65 -46.45
CA ARG A 216 -22.60 -38.96 -47.63
C ARG A 216 -21.73 -39.13 -48.86
N LEU A 217 -20.41 -39.00 -48.72
CA LEU A 217 -19.47 -39.20 -49.83
C LEU A 217 -19.52 -40.64 -50.35
N THR A 218 -19.58 -41.62 -49.44
CA THR A 218 -19.65 -43.05 -49.80
C THR A 218 -20.97 -43.38 -50.49
N GLN A 219 -22.10 -42.86 -49.98
CA GLN A 219 -23.41 -43.02 -50.62
C GLN A 219 -23.43 -42.42 -52.04
N GLN A 220 -22.89 -41.21 -52.21
CA GLN A 220 -22.78 -40.58 -53.53
C GLN A 220 -21.90 -41.41 -54.50
N ALA A 221 -20.79 -41.96 -54.01
CA ALA A 221 -19.93 -42.83 -54.81
C ALA A 221 -20.67 -44.12 -55.23
N ILE A 222 -21.43 -44.73 -54.33
CA ILE A 222 -22.27 -45.89 -54.61
C ILE A 222 -23.33 -45.56 -55.67
N THR A 223 -24.06 -44.45 -55.51
CA THR A 223 -25.05 -44.01 -56.50
C THR A 223 -24.41 -43.77 -57.88
N TRP A 224 -23.21 -43.19 -57.92
CA TRP A 224 -22.47 -43.00 -59.17
C TRP A 224 -22.03 -44.33 -59.79
N LEU A 225 -21.53 -45.27 -58.98
CA LEU A 225 -21.15 -46.62 -59.42
C LEU A 225 -22.35 -47.38 -59.98
N GLU A 226 -23.52 -47.31 -59.34
CA GLU A 226 -24.76 -47.93 -59.81
C GLU A 226 -25.15 -47.42 -61.20
N GLN A 227 -25.16 -46.09 -61.39
CA GLN A 227 -25.44 -45.48 -62.69
C GLN A 227 -24.44 -45.94 -63.76
N ARG A 228 -23.16 -46.05 -63.42
CA ARG A 228 -22.12 -46.48 -64.35
C ARG A 228 -22.23 -47.96 -64.71
N ILE A 229 -22.53 -48.82 -63.73
CA ILE A 229 -22.77 -50.26 -63.92
C ILE A 229 -23.96 -50.47 -64.85
N GLU A 230 -25.06 -49.74 -64.65
CA GLU A 230 -26.25 -49.85 -65.51
C GLU A 230 -25.97 -49.39 -66.94
N ALA A 231 -25.24 -48.28 -67.12
CA ALA A 231 -24.82 -47.83 -68.44
C ALA A 231 -23.92 -48.85 -69.16
N LEU A 232 -22.95 -49.44 -68.44
CA LEU A 232 -22.09 -50.50 -68.99
C LEU A 232 -22.89 -51.77 -69.30
N ARG A 233 -23.89 -52.12 -68.47
CA ARG A 233 -24.79 -53.25 -68.74
C ARG A 233 -25.51 -53.05 -70.07
N GLN A 234 -26.08 -51.88 -70.32
CA GLN A 234 -26.72 -51.57 -71.61
C GLN A 234 -25.73 -51.66 -72.77
N GLN A 235 -24.53 -51.09 -72.63
CA GLN A 235 -23.48 -51.17 -73.65
C GLN A 235 -23.01 -52.61 -73.94
N THR A 236 -22.96 -53.49 -72.93
CA THR A 236 -22.66 -54.92 -73.14
C THR A 236 -23.79 -55.64 -73.88
N LEU A 237 -25.05 -55.34 -73.55
CA LEU A 237 -26.22 -55.94 -74.21
C LEU A 237 -26.28 -55.52 -75.68
N GLU A 238 -26.08 -54.25 -75.99
CA GLU A 238 -26.04 -53.77 -77.37
C GLU A 238 -24.86 -54.37 -78.15
N ALA A 239 -23.67 -54.46 -77.56
CA ALA A 239 -22.51 -55.08 -78.21
C ALA A 239 -22.75 -56.57 -78.49
N ALA A 240 -23.40 -57.28 -77.56
CA ALA A 240 -23.78 -58.68 -77.73
C ALA A 240 -24.83 -58.86 -78.84
N GLN A 241 -25.82 -57.95 -78.92
CA GLN A 241 -26.82 -57.95 -80.00
C GLN A 241 -26.17 -57.72 -81.36
N ARG A 242 -25.31 -56.71 -81.51
CA ARG A 242 -24.56 -56.43 -82.75
C ARG A 242 -23.72 -57.65 -83.18
N LEU A 243 -23.07 -58.32 -82.23
CA LEU A 243 -22.33 -59.55 -82.49
C LEU A 243 -23.24 -60.69 -82.97
N GLN A 244 -24.44 -60.82 -82.40
CA GLN A 244 -25.41 -61.85 -82.78
C GLN A 244 -26.01 -61.59 -84.17
N GLU A 245 -26.36 -60.34 -84.49
CA GLU A 245 -26.81 -59.93 -85.82
C GLU A 245 -25.74 -60.18 -86.89
N PHE A 246 -24.48 -59.86 -86.58
CA PHE A 246 -23.35 -60.15 -87.47
C PHE A 246 -23.18 -61.66 -87.72
N LYS A 247 -23.33 -62.48 -86.68
CA LYS A 247 -23.33 -63.95 -86.78
C LYS A 247 -24.51 -64.49 -87.61
N ALA A 248 -25.69 -63.87 -87.50
CA ALA A 248 -26.91 -64.26 -88.20
C ALA A 248 -26.90 -63.98 -89.72
N GLY A 249 -25.89 -63.26 -90.23
CA GLY A 249 -25.64 -63.12 -91.67
C GLY A 249 -25.48 -61.69 -92.18
N SER A 250 -25.65 -60.68 -91.34
CA SER A 250 -25.70 -59.25 -91.73
C SER A 250 -24.34 -58.59 -92.07
N GLY A 251 -23.34 -59.37 -92.50
CA GLY A 251 -21.95 -58.90 -92.71
C GLY A 251 -21.47 -59.04 -94.16
N PRO A 252 -20.31 -58.44 -94.51
CA PRO A 252 -19.73 -58.52 -95.85
C PRO A 252 -19.40 -59.97 -96.26
N SER A 253 -19.52 -60.26 -97.56
CA SER A 253 -19.31 -61.61 -98.12
C SER A 253 -17.84 -62.03 -98.20
N ASP A 254 -16.90 -61.08 -98.12
CA ASP A 254 -15.45 -61.34 -98.13
C ASP A 254 -15.01 -62.02 -96.80
N PRO A 255 -14.45 -63.24 -96.84
CA PRO A 255 -14.04 -63.97 -95.65
C PRO A 255 -12.95 -63.26 -94.83
N ALA A 256 -12.06 -62.48 -95.46
CA ALA A 256 -10.99 -61.78 -94.76
C ALA A 256 -11.53 -60.60 -93.93
N GLN A 257 -12.42 -59.79 -94.53
CA GLN A 257 -13.09 -58.68 -93.85
C GLN A 257 -14.03 -59.18 -92.74
N ARG A 258 -14.74 -60.30 -92.98
CA ARG A 258 -15.64 -60.91 -91.98
C ARG A 258 -14.90 -61.36 -90.72
N ALA A 259 -13.70 -61.93 -90.87
CA ALA A 259 -12.88 -62.37 -89.74
C ALA A 259 -12.33 -61.20 -88.91
N PHE A 260 -11.92 -60.11 -89.56
CA PHE A 260 -11.44 -58.90 -88.89
C PHE A 260 -12.56 -58.23 -88.05
N MET A 261 -13.72 -57.98 -88.67
CA MET A 261 -14.88 -57.37 -87.99
C MET A 261 -15.39 -58.22 -86.82
N LEU A 262 -15.38 -59.55 -86.94
CA LEU A 262 -15.75 -60.44 -85.86
C LEU A 262 -14.80 -60.30 -84.66
N ARG A 263 -13.49 -60.22 -84.91
CA ARG A 263 -12.49 -60.03 -83.87
C ARG A 263 -12.62 -58.67 -83.18
N GLU A 264 -12.93 -57.62 -83.94
CA GLU A 264 -13.21 -56.30 -83.39
C GLU A 264 -14.45 -56.32 -82.47
N LEU A 265 -15.56 -56.90 -82.92
CA LEU A 265 -16.79 -57.01 -82.10
C LEU A 265 -16.60 -57.88 -80.86
N LEU A 266 -15.86 -58.99 -80.97
CA LEU A 266 -15.52 -59.83 -79.82
C LEU A 266 -14.64 -59.09 -78.81
N SER A 267 -13.63 -58.36 -79.28
CA SER A 267 -12.75 -57.56 -78.41
C SER A 267 -13.52 -56.43 -77.72
N ALA A 268 -14.45 -55.78 -78.42
CA ALA A 268 -15.32 -54.75 -77.84
C ALA A 268 -16.24 -55.32 -76.75
N LEU A 269 -16.85 -56.49 -77.00
CA LEU A 269 -17.69 -57.18 -76.02
C LEU A 269 -16.89 -57.59 -74.78
N GLU A 270 -15.72 -58.19 -74.97
CA GLU A 270 -14.83 -58.61 -73.89
C GLU A 270 -14.39 -57.42 -73.04
N ASN A 271 -14.00 -56.31 -73.67
CA ASN A 271 -13.62 -55.09 -72.96
C ASN A 271 -14.78 -54.53 -72.11
N HIS A 272 -15.99 -54.44 -72.66
CA HIS A 272 -17.15 -53.99 -71.89
C HIS A 272 -17.48 -54.94 -70.73
N GLN A 273 -17.34 -56.25 -70.92
CA GLN A 273 -17.54 -57.25 -69.86
C GLN A 273 -16.51 -57.11 -68.74
N THR A 274 -15.23 -56.97 -69.06
CA THR A 274 -14.17 -56.79 -68.07
C THR A 274 -14.35 -55.49 -67.28
N LEU A 275 -14.69 -54.38 -67.95
CA LEU A 275 -15.00 -53.12 -67.29
C LEU A 275 -16.19 -53.27 -66.35
N TYR A 276 -17.29 -53.86 -66.83
CA TYR A 276 -18.48 -54.11 -66.03
C TYR A 276 -18.16 -54.91 -64.77
N GLN A 277 -17.45 -56.03 -64.88
CA GLN A 277 -17.05 -56.86 -63.73
C GLN A 277 -16.15 -56.08 -62.76
N GLY A 278 -15.21 -55.28 -63.28
CA GLY A 278 -14.36 -54.42 -62.46
C GLY A 278 -15.16 -53.38 -61.66
N PHE A 279 -16.16 -52.76 -62.27
CA PHE A 279 -17.04 -51.81 -61.56
C PHE A 279 -17.95 -52.50 -60.53
N VAL A 280 -18.49 -53.67 -60.84
CA VAL A 280 -19.29 -54.47 -59.87
C VAL A 280 -18.43 -54.87 -58.68
N HIS A 281 -17.18 -55.27 -58.88
CA HIS A 281 -16.25 -55.56 -57.80
C HIS A 281 -16.01 -54.33 -56.92
N ARG A 282 -15.70 -53.18 -57.52
CA ARG A 282 -15.51 -51.91 -56.78
C ARG A 282 -16.77 -51.49 -56.03
N TYR A 283 -17.95 -51.72 -56.61
CA TYR A 283 -19.23 -51.49 -55.93
C TYR A 283 -19.36 -52.36 -54.69
N ALA A 284 -19.09 -53.68 -54.79
CA ALA A 284 -19.15 -54.60 -53.68
C ALA A 284 -18.15 -54.20 -52.56
N GLU A 285 -16.92 -53.82 -52.92
CA GLU A 285 -15.93 -53.32 -51.97
C GLU A 285 -16.38 -52.03 -51.27
N THR A 286 -16.90 -51.05 -52.03
CA THR A 286 -17.37 -49.77 -51.48
C THR A 286 -18.60 -49.97 -50.59
N ALA A 287 -19.50 -50.87 -50.96
CA ALA A 287 -20.69 -51.20 -50.18
C ALA A 287 -20.34 -51.88 -48.85
N GLN A 288 -19.31 -52.73 -48.82
CA GLN A 288 -18.84 -53.35 -47.57
C GLN A 288 -18.21 -52.33 -46.60
N GLN A 289 -17.59 -51.26 -47.12
CA GLN A 289 -17.03 -50.20 -46.28
C GLN A 289 -18.08 -49.39 -45.53
N LEU A 290 -19.33 -49.32 -46.02
CA LEU A 290 -20.44 -48.66 -45.30
C LEU A 290 -20.71 -49.30 -43.93
N SER A 291 -20.42 -50.60 -43.77
CA SER A 291 -20.69 -51.33 -42.52
C SER A 291 -19.71 -50.99 -41.39
N PHE A 292 -18.54 -50.40 -41.71
CA PHE A 292 -17.52 -50.02 -40.74
C PHE A 292 -17.12 -48.55 -40.95
N PRO A 293 -17.86 -47.59 -40.38
CA PRO A 293 -17.43 -46.19 -40.39
C PRO A 293 -16.18 -46.05 -39.52
N ILE A 294 -15.00 -46.17 -40.13
CA ILE A 294 -13.73 -45.88 -39.46
C ILE A 294 -13.60 -44.36 -39.43
N SER A 295 -13.87 -43.73 -38.28
CA SER A 295 -13.50 -42.33 -38.08
C SER A 295 -11.97 -42.24 -38.04
N ASP A 296 -11.42 -41.29 -38.80
CA ASP A 296 -9.99 -40.97 -38.80
C ASP A 296 -9.57 -40.19 -37.54
N VAL A 297 -10.45 -40.13 -36.53
CA VAL A 297 -10.31 -39.35 -35.32
C VAL A 297 -10.63 -40.25 -34.13
N ARG A 298 -9.70 -40.32 -33.16
CA ARG A 298 -9.88 -41.08 -31.92
C ARG A 298 -9.75 -40.15 -30.71
N VAL A 299 -10.71 -40.20 -29.80
CA VAL A 299 -10.59 -39.52 -28.51
C VAL A 299 -9.56 -40.24 -27.65
N LEU A 300 -8.51 -39.53 -27.24
CA LEU A 300 -7.46 -40.06 -26.37
C LEU A 300 -7.85 -39.92 -24.90
N THR A 301 -8.34 -38.72 -24.53
CA THR A 301 -8.79 -38.42 -23.17
C THR A 301 -10.03 -37.54 -23.22
N VAL A 302 -11.07 -37.91 -22.48
CA VAL A 302 -12.25 -37.06 -22.25
C VAL A 302 -11.93 -35.97 -21.23
N ALA A 303 -12.55 -34.80 -21.36
CA ALA A 303 -12.42 -33.71 -20.41
C ALA A 303 -13.07 -34.07 -19.07
N SER A 304 -12.36 -33.83 -17.98
CA SER A 304 -12.85 -33.90 -16.60
C SER A 304 -12.98 -32.50 -16.00
N PRO A 305 -13.94 -32.25 -15.08
CA PRO A 305 -14.06 -30.97 -14.39
C PRO A 305 -12.76 -30.60 -13.66
N PRO A 306 -12.15 -29.44 -13.93
CA PRO A 306 -10.91 -29.04 -13.28
C PRO A 306 -11.14 -28.77 -11.78
N SER A 307 -10.14 -29.09 -10.97
CA SER A 307 -10.20 -28.97 -9.50
C SER A 307 -9.88 -27.56 -8.98
N ARG A 308 -9.26 -26.71 -9.81
CA ARG A 308 -8.88 -25.33 -9.46
C ARG A 308 -9.22 -24.39 -10.62
N PRO A 309 -9.57 -23.13 -10.33
CA PRO A 309 -9.76 -22.12 -11.36
C PRO A 309 -8.42 -21.72 -11.98
N ASP A 310 -8.47 -21.32 -13.25
CA ASP A 310 -7.36 -20.71 -13.95
C ASP A 310 -7.30 -19.22 -13.62
N GLY A 311 -6.10 -18.74 -13.28
CA GLY A 311 -5.86 -17.35 -12.92
C GLY A 311 -4.73 -17.19 -11.90
N PRO A 312 -4.39 -15.95 -11.52
CA PRO A 312 -3.44 -15.70 -10.46
C PRO A 312 -3.93 -16.36 -9.16
N SER A 313 -3.05 -17.11 -8.48
CA SER A 313 -3.40 -17.75 -7.22
C SER A 313 -3.85 -16.71 -6.20
N ASN A 314 -4.96 -16.97 -5.50
CA ASN A 314 -5.49 -16.08 -4.46
C ASN A 314 -4.42 -15.72 -3.41
N THR A 315 -3.52 -16.67 -3.11
CA THR A 315 -2.39 -16.48 -2.20
C THR A 315 -1.38 -15.44 -2.72
N ALA A 316 -1.07 -15.45 -4.02
CA ALA A 316 -0.18 -14.45 -4.63
C ALA A 316 -0.77 -13.04 -4.56
N ILE A 317 -2.07 -12.88 -4.85
CA ILE A 317 -2.74 -11.57 -4.75
C ILE A 317 -2.71 -11.05 -3.30
N LEU A 318 -3.03 -11.90 -2.33
CA LEU A 318 -2.97 -11.53 -0.91
C LEU A 318 -1.54 -11.22 -0.44
N ALA A 319 -0.54 -11.96 -0.91
CA ALA A 319 0.86 -11.70 -0.58
C ALA A 319 1.32 -10.33 -1.12
N ILE A 320 0.97 -10.01 -2.37
CA ILE A 320 1.28 -8.70 -2.98
C ILE A 320 0.56 -7.58 -2.22
N ALA A 321 -0.71 -7.76 -1.86
CA ALA A 321 -1.48 -6.79 -1.10
C ALA A 321 -0.87 -6.55 0.30
N ALA A 322 -0.45 -7.61 1.00
CA ALA A 322 0.19 -7.50 2.30
C ALA A 322 1.54 -6.78 2.21
N LEU A 323 2.38 -7.17 1.24
CA LEU A 323 3.72 -6.61 1.06
C LEU A 323 3.63 -5.12 0.63
N GLY A 324 2.72 -4.79 -0.28
CA GLY A 324 2.42 -3.41 -0.68
C GLY A 324 1.95 -2.54 0.50
N GLY A 325 1.10 -3.09 1.37
CA GLY A 325 0.63 -2.39 2.57
C GLY A 325 1.74 -2.12 3.60
N ILE A 326 2.67 -3.05 3.79
CA ILE A 326 3.85 -2.85 4.65
C ILE A 326 4.75 -1.75 4.10
N VAL A 327 5.06 -1.80 2.80
CA VAL A 327 5.93 -0.80 2.14
C VAL A 327 5.30 0.59 2.21
N LEU A 328 4.00 0.71 1.91
CA LEU A 328 3.28 1.97 1.99
C LEU A 328 3.24 2.50 3.44
N GLY A 329 3.04 1.60 4.41
CA GLY A 329 3.08 1.92 5.83
C GLY A 329 4.44 2.46 6.29
N LEU A 330 5.54 1.81 5.87
CA LEU A 330 6.90 2.27 6.14
C LEU A 330 7.18 3.64 5.51
N MET A 331 6.74 3.85 4.27
CA MET A 331 6.89 5.14 3.57
C MET A 331 6.16 6.27 4.29
N ILE A 332 4.91 6.05 4.70
CA ILE A 332 4.13 7.04 5.45
C ILE A 332 4.75 7.30 6.82
N ALA A 333 5.19 6.25 7.53
CA ALA A 333 5.87 6.40 8.82
C ALA A 333 7.16 7.24 8.69
N ALA A 334 7.97 6.95 7.68
CA ALA A 334 9.22 7.68 7.42
C ALA A 334 8.95 9.14 7.02
N ALA A 335 7.90 9.39 6.22
CA ALA A 335 7.47 10.74 5.88
C ALA A 335 7.02 11.52 7.12
N LYS A 336 6.22 10.90 8.01
CA LYS A 336 5.80 11.55 9.27
C LYS A 336 6.99 11.91 10.15
N GLU A 337 8.02 11.06 10.21
CA GLU A 337 9.24 11.33 10.98
C GLU A 337 10.11 12.41 10.34
N ARG A 338 10.22 12.47 9.00
CA ARG A 338 10.93 13.56 8.30
C ARG A 338 10.23 14.90 8.39
N LEU A 339 8.90 14.92 8.55
CA LEU A 339 8.13 16.16 8.71
C LEU A 339 8.12 16.66 10.17
N ASP A 340 8.56 15.85 11.13
CA ASP A 340 8.63 16.26 12.53
C ASP A 340 9.81 17.23 12.73
N ARG A 341 9.50 18.51 12.94
CA ARG A 341 10.47 19.60 13.16
C ARG A 341 10.62 19.96 14.64
N THR A 342 10.19 19.09 15.54
CA THR A 342 10.27 19.34 16.98
C THR A 342 11.65 18.99 17.55
N ILE A 343 12.03 19.72 18.60
CA ILE A 343 13.33 19.59 19.27
C ILE A 343 13.18 18.62 20.44
N HIS A 344 13.91 17.50 20.42
CA HIS A 344 13.83 16.46 21.45
C HIS A 344 15.06 16.40 22.37
N THR A 345 16.24 16.80 21.88
CA THR A 345 17.49 16.69 22.62
C THR A 345 18.20 18.04 22.76
N PRO A 346 19.00 18.24 23.83
CA PRO A 346 19.81 19.44 24.00
C PRO A 346 20.78 19.65 22.83
N ASP A 347 21.42 18.58 22.34
CA ASP A 347 22.35 18.66 21.20
C ASP A 347 21.64 19.13 19.92
N GLN A 348 20.39 18.68 19.70
CA GLN A 348 19.58 19.10 18.55
C GLN A 348 19.16 20.57 18.67
N LEU A 349 18.87 21.06 19.89
CA LEU A 349 18.59 22.46 20.14
C LEU A 349 19.79 23.34 19.78
N GLU A 350 20.97 23.01 20.30
CA GLU A 350 22.21 23.75 20.07
C GLU A 350 22.59 23.74 18.59
N ALA A 351 22.53 22.58 17.93
CA ALA A 351 22.87 22.46 16.51
C ALA A 351 21.90 23.22 15.58
N SER A 352 20.61 23.31 15.93
CA SER A 352 19.59 23.93 15.07
C SER A 352 19.36 25.42 15.33
N THR A 353 19.61 25.89 16.55
CA THR A 353 19.32 27.28 16.96
C THR A 353 20.56 28.08 17.35
N GLY A 354 21.68 27.42 17.64
CA GLY A 354 22.89 28.06 18.17
C GLY A 354 22.77 28.51 19.64
N LEU A 355 21.67 28.20 20.33
CA LEU A 355 21.44 28.57 21.73
C LEU A 355 21.88 27.47 22.68
N THR A 356 22.63 27.85 23.72
CA THR A 356 23.07 26.92 24.76
C THR A 356 21.89 26.36 25.55
N CYS A 357 21.87 25.04 25.72
CA CYS A 357 20.94 24.38 26.62
C CYS A 357 21.45 24.52 28.07
N VAL A 358 20.79 25.36 28.88
CA VAL A 358 21.21 25.66 30.25
C VAL A 358 20.94 24.49 31.18
N ALA A 359 19.78 23.85 31.02
CA ALA A 359 19.41 22.65 31.75
C ALA A 359 18.38 21.81 30.97
N ALA A 360 18.46 20.50 31.12
CA ALA A 360 17.48 19.54 30.63
C ALA A 360 16.75 18.94 31.84
N MET A 361 15.46 19.19 31.97
CA MET A 361 14.66 18.79 33.11
C MET A 361 13.84 17.53 32.79
N PRO A 362 13.96 16.47 33.61
CA PRO A 362 13.15 15.28 33.45
C PRO A 362 11.68 15.59 33.74
N GLN A 363 10.79 14.77 33.18
CA GLN A 363 9.37 14.86 33.49
C GLN A 363 9.12 14.51 34.97
N ILE A 364 8.48 15.42 35.70
CA ILE A 364 7.98 15.13 37.05
C ILE A 364 6.84 14.11 36.89
N PRO A 365 6.93 12.90 37.49
CA PRO A 365 5.87 11.91 37.40
C PRO A 365 4.59 12.47 38.04
N SER A 366 3.53 12.59 37.25
CA SER A 366 2.23 13.00 37.76
C SER A 366 1.73 11.92 38.72
N SER A 367 1.58 12.24 40.01
CA SER A 367 0.91 11.33 40.94
C SER A 367 -0.50 11.05 40.41
N PRO A 368 -0.94 9.78 40.29
CA PRO A 368 -2.25 9.46 39.74
C PRO A 368 -3.32 10.16 40.57
N ARG A 369 -4.15 10.94 39.86
CA ARG A 369 -5.25 11.77 40.38
C ARG A 369 -6.18 10.94 41.27
N LYS A 370 -5.88 10.85 42.58
CA LYS A 370 -6.88 10.39 43.57
C LYS A 370 -7.88 11.53 43.72
N MET A 371 -9.01 11.38 43.04
CA MET A 371 -10.19 12.21 43.19
C MET A 371 -10.67 12.10 44.64
N ARG A 372 -10.18 12.99 45.51
CA ARG A 372 -10.69 13.14 46.88
C ARG A 372 -11.42 14.47 46.93
N SER A 373 -12.73 14.38 46.73
CA SER A 373 -13.68 15.40 47.15
C SER A 373 -13.59 15.52 48.67
N GLN A 374 -13.21 16.70 49.16
CA GLN A 374 -13.69 17.33 50.41
C GLN A 374 -12.84 18.58 50.66
N ARG A 375 -13.43 19.73 50.35
CA ARG A 375 -12.97 21.04 50.87
C ARG A 375 -13.46 21.17 52.31
N PRO A 376 -12.63 21.63 53.25
CA PRO A 376 -13.08 22.50 54.31
C PRO A 376 -12.93 23.96 53.85
N ALA A 377 -13.95 24.77 54.10
CA ALA A 377 -13.89 26.22 53.96
C ALA A 377 -13.01 26.79 55.09
N ALA A 378 -11.97 27.55 54.74
CA ALA A 378 -11.24 28.36 55.72
C ALA A 378 -11.98 29.69 55.92
N SER A 379 -12.26 30.02 57.17
CA SER A 379 -12.88 31.28 57.61
C SER A 379 -11.94 32.47 57.38
N PRO A 380 -12.47 33.65 57.02
CA PRO A 380 -11.69 34.87 56.87
C PRO A 380 -11.51 35.55 58.22
N GLY A 381 -10.26 35.64 58.68
CA GLY A 381 -9.93 36.44 59.85
C GLY A 381 -8.82 35.82 60.67
N GLU A 382 -7.57 36.08 60.28
CA GLU A 382 -6.46 36.40 61.21
C GLU A 382 -5.21 36.74 60.38
N ALA A 383 -4.68 37.93 60.61
CA ALA A 383 -3.64 38.56 59.84
C ALA A 383 -2.25 38.06 60.25
N GLY A 384 -1.62 37.37 59.31
CA GLY A 384 -0.18 37.08 59.24
C GLY A 384 0.08 36.46 57.87
N ALA A 385 0.91 37.10 57.04
CA ALA A 385 1.13 36.75 55.63
C ALA A 385 1.82 35.38 55.46
N ARG A 386 1.04 34.30 55.50
CA ARG A 386 1.50 32.92 55.31
C ARG A 386 1.13 32.39 53.93
N LEU A 387 2.05 31.67 53.28
CA LEU A 387 1.79 30.94 52.04
C LEU A 387 0.95 29.68 52.33
N CYS A 388 -0.19 29.50 51.65
CA CYS A 388 -1.10 28.37 51.87
C CYS A 388 -0.80 27.21 50.91
N ALA A 389 -0.30 26.09 51.43
CA ALA A 389 0.03 24.87 50.66
C ALA A 389 -1.12 23.84 50.61
N THR A 390 -2.29 24.18 50.06
CA THR A 390 -3.48 23.27 50.09
C THR A 390 -4.18 23.04 48.74
N ARG A 391 -3.47 23.06 47.59
CA ARG A 391 -4.03 22.65 46.28
C ARG A 391 -3.22 21.55 45.58
N PRO A 392 -3.87 20.59 44.90
CA PRO A 392 -3.20 19.42 44.31
C PRO A 392 -2.21 19.72 43.15
N ASP A 393 -2.24 20.90 42.53
CA ASP A 393 -1.24 21.35 41.53
C ASP A 393 0.01 22.01 42.17
N THR A 394 0.04 22.20 43.48
CA THR A 394 1.21 22.80 44.18
C THR A 394 2.40 21.86 44.29
N ASP A 395 2.21 20.57 44.02
CA ASP A 395 3.23 19.55 44.18
C ASP A 395 4.42 19.76 43.25
N ALA A 396 4.15 20.07 41.97
CA ALA A 396 5.21 20.31 40.99
C ALA A 396 5.95 21.63 41.24
N LEU A 397 5.25 22.68 41.70
CA LEU A 397 5.84 24.00 41.98
C LEU A 397 6.84 23.99 43.15
N ARG A 398 6.77 22.98 44.02
CA ARG A 398 7.57 22.84 45.24
C ARG A 398 8.38 21.53 45.27
N GLN A 399 8.62 20.94 44.10
CA GLN A 399 9.30 19.65 43.95
C GLN A 399 10.68 19.62 44.63
N VAL A 400 11.44 20.72 44.57
CA VAL A 400 12.77 20.79 45.18
C VAL A 400 12.73 20.68 46.70
N VAL A 401 11.69 21.22 47.34
CA VAL A 401 11.50 21.11 48.79
C VAL A 401 11.02 19.71 49.17
N LYS A 402 10.16 19.11 48.34
CA LYS A 402 9.59 17.78 48.58
C LYS A 402 10.60 16.65 48.40
N ASP A 403 11.37 16.70 47.32
CA ASP A 403 12.37 15.70 46.98
C ASP A 403 13.65 16.38 46.45
N PRO A 404 14.52 16.86 47.35
CA PRO A 404 15.79 17.48 46.99
C PRO A 404 16.74 16.57 46.20
N GLY A 405 16.58 15.24 46.34
CA GLY A 405 17.43 14.24 45.67
C GLY A 405 17.01 13.89 44.24
N SER A 406 15.82 14.32 43.82
CA SER A 406 15.28 14.02 42.50
C SER A 406 16.17 14.52 41.36
N GLU A 407 16.11 13.85 40.21
CA GLU A 407 16.81 14.30 39.00
C GLU A 407 16.36 15.70 38.56
N PHE A 408 15.09 16.05 38.83
CA PHE A 408 14.57 17.38 38.60
C PHE A 408 15.24 18.43 39.50
N SER A 409 15.34 18.17 40.81
CA SER A 409 15.99 19.08 41.77
C SER A 409 17.47 19.28 41.45
N ARG A 410 18.15 18.22 40.99
CA ARG A 410 19.53 18.30 40.50
C ARG A 410 19.64 19.17 39.25
N ALA A 411 18.70 19.03 38.30
CA ALA A 411 18.66 19.86 37.10
C ALA A 411 18.41 21.34 37.42
N ILE A 412 17.55 21.64 38.41
CA ILE A 412 17.34 23.01 38.92
C ILE A 412 18.61 23.54 39.62
N GLY A 413 19.31 22.69 40.38
CA GLY A 413 20.60 23.06 40.98
C GLY A 413 21.69 23.38 39.95
N LEU A 414 21.75 22.61 38.86
CA LEU A 414 22.63 22.90 37.73
C LEU A 414 22.27 24.23 37.05
N LEU A 415 20.98 24.47 36.82
CA LEU A 415 20.47 25.75 36.31
C LEU A 415 20.91 26.91 37.23
N LEU A 416 20.70 26.78 38.54
CA LEU A 416 21.10 27.79 39.52
C LEU A 416 22.61 28.03 39.49
N SER A 417 23.43 26.98 39.42
CA SER A 417 24.90 27.12 39.39
C SER A 417 25.41 27.92 38.19
N ARG A 418 24.76 27.79 37.02
CA ARG A 418 25.10 28.53 35.80
C ARG A 418 24.64 29.98 35.86
N LEU A 419 23.53 30.26 36.55
CA LEU A 419 23.00 31.60 36.72
C LEU A 419 23.70 32.36 37.86
N GLU A 420 24.17 31.67 38.90
CA GLU A 420 24.91 32.26 40.02
C GLU A 420 26.22 32.91 39.60
N THR A 421 26.82 32.51 38.47
CA THR A 421 28.04 33.13 37.95
C THR A 421 27.87 34.64 37.79
N ARG A 422 26.72 35.10 37.25
CA ARG A 422 26.42 36.53 37.15
C ARG A 422 26.20 37.17 38.52
N LEU A 423 25.49 36.48 39.42
CA LEU A 423 25.25 36.98 40.79
C LEU A 423 26.56 37.26 41.54
N ARG A 424 27.61 36.46 41.30
CA ARG A 424 28.94 36.67 41.89
C ARG A 424 29.66 37.89 41.31
N ASP A 425 29.48 38.16 40.02
CA ASP A 425 30.16 39.25 39.32
C ASP A 425 29.53 40.62 39.63
N THR A 426 28.20 40.71 39.68
CA THR A 426 27.47 41.98 39.84
C THR A 426 26.88 42.20 41.23
N GLY A 427 26.89 41.20 42.10
CA GLY A 427 26.33 41.25 43.46
C GLY A 427 24.79 41.18 43.53
N SER A 428 24.09 41.56 42.46
CA SER A 428 22.65 41.37 42.28
C SER A 428 22.34 40.83 40.88
N ALA A 429 21.34 39.95 40.76
CA ALA A 429 20.88 39.41 39.50
C ALA A 429 19.34 39.34 39.44
N VAL A 430 18.78 39.90 38.36
CA VAL A 430 17.36 39.83 38.03
C VAL A 430 17.19 38.88 36.84
N ILE A 431 16.58 37.72 37.09
CA ILE A 431 16.47 36.64 36.11
C ILE A 431 15.01 36.45 35.73
N GLY A 432 14.67 36.66 34.47
CA GLY A 432 13.36 36.31 33.94
C GLY A 432 13.32 34.89 33.42
N ILE A 433 12.21 34.20 33.67
CA ILE A 433 11.95 32.86 33.11
C ILE A 433 10.72 32.96 32.22
N ALA A 434 10.91 32.84 30.91
CA ALA A 434 9.85 33.00 29.92
C ALA A 434 9.52 31.69 29.21
N PRO A 435 8.23 31.41 28.95
CA PRO A 435 7.84 30.25 28.17
C PRO A 435 8.07 30.50 26.68
N VAL A 436 8.52 29.47 25.97
CA VAL A 436 8.50 29.41 24.51
C VAL A 436 7.59 28.26 24.10
N GLY A 437 6.38 28.60 23.66
CA GLY A 437 5.31 27.66 23.39
C GLY A 437 4.45 27.38 24.63
N HIS A 438 4.22 26.11 24.97
CA HIS A 438 3.13 25.75 25.87
C HIS A 438 3.29 26.27 27.32
N ARG A 439 2.21 26.86 27.84
CA ARG A 439 2.10 27.75 29.01
C ARG A 439 2.48 27.26 30.42
N LEU A 440 2.83 26.00 30.68
CA LEU A 440 2.86 25.50 32.07
C LEU A 440 4.24 25.12 32.62
N SER A 441 5.31 25.14 31.82
CA SER A 441 6.62 24.69 32.31
C SER A 441 7.43 25.77 33.03
N HIS A 442 7.32 27.03 32.62
CA HIS A 442 8.18 28.11 33.11
C HIS A 442 7.93 28.48 34.59
N GLU A 443 6.67 28.49 35.04
CA GLU A 443 6.29 28.76 36.44
C GLU A 443 6.84 27.69 37.40
N ILE A 444 6.82 26.42 36.97
CA ILE A 444 7.41 25.30 37.72
C ILE A 444 8.91 25.53 37.87
N VAL A 445 9.60 25.90 36.80
CA VAL A 445 11.03 26.20 36.84
C VAL A 445 11.31 27.40 37.76
N ALA A 446 10.56 28.50 37.62
CA ALA A 446 10.74 29.72 38.41
C ALA A 446 10.54 29.50 39.91
N SER A 447 9.44 28.83 40.29
CA SER A 447 9.13 28.54 41.69
C SER A 447 10.18 27.64 42.33
N ASN A 448 10.57 26.56 41.66
CA ASN A 448 11.56 25.63 42.19
C ASN A 448 12.98 26.22 42.25
N LEU A 449 13.35 27.04 41.26
CA LEU A 449 14.63 27.75 41.26
C LEU A 449 14.70 28.75 42.44
N ALA A 450 13.64 29.51 42.67
CA ALA A 450 13.57 30.46 43.78
C ALA A 450 13.61 29.79 45.15
N MET A 451 12.85 28.70 45.31
CA MET A 451 12.85 27.91 46.55
C MET A 451 14.20 27.25 46.82
N LEU A 452 14.88 26.75 45.77
CA LEU A 452 16.22 26.18 45.93
C LEU A 452 17.23 27.25 46.37
N ALA A 453 17.24 28.40 45.71
CA ALA A 453 18.15 29.49 46.03
C ALA A 453 17.92 30.02 47.46
N ALA A 454 16.67 30.18 47.86
CA ALA A 454 16.31 30.58 49.22
C ALA A 454 16.73 29.54 50.27
N GLY A 455 16.50 28.25 49.99
CA GLY A 455 16.93 27.15 50.85
C GLY A 455 18.46 27.05 51.01
N LEU A 456 19.23 27.54 50.04
CA LEU A 456 20.70 27.69 50.13
C LEU A 456 21.13 28.95 50.91
N GLY A 457 20.20 29.69 51.51
CA GLY A 457 20.46 30.88 52.30
C GLY A 457 20.53 32.19 51.49
N ARG A 458 20.18 32.18 50.20
CA ARG A 458 20.13 33.40 49.40
C ARG A 458 18.85 34.17 49.67
N LYS A 459 18.96 35.46 49.98
CA LYS A 459 17.80 36.36 50.01
C LYS A 459 17.20 36.44 48.60
N THR A 460 16.11 35.73 48.38
CA THR A 460 15.51 35.52 47.06
C THR A 460 14.08 36.01 47.02
N LEU A 461 13.76 36.82 46.02
CA LEU A 461 12.42 37.30 45.72
C LEU A 461 11.90 36.65 44.43
N LEU A 462 10.74 36.01 44.48
CA LEU A 462 10.00 35.50 43.32
C LEU A 462 8.85 36.46 43.00
N ILE A 463 8.82 36.98 41.78
CA ILE A 463 7.77 37.86 41.27
C ILE A 463 6.96 37.10 40.23
N ASP A 464 5.64 37.02 40.43
CA ASP A 464 4.72 36.62 39.37
C ASP A 464 4.49 37.83 38.46
N ALA A 465 4.95 37.79 37.20
CA ALA A 465 4.77 38.89 36.25
C ALA A 465 3.60 38.66 35.28
N ASP A 466 3.00 37.47 35.28
CA ASP A 466 1.81 37.20 34.47
C ASP A 466 0.55 37.63 35.23
N ARG A 467 -0.01 38.77 34.84
CA ARG A 467 -1.27 39.27 35.42
C ARG A 467 -2.51 38.55 34.90
N HIS A 468 -2.42 37.88 33.75
CA HIS A 468 -3.55 37.25 33.08
C HIS A 468 -3.71 35.81 33.56
N ALA A 469 -2.63 35.03 33.49
CA ALA A 469 -2.61 33.69 34.04
C ALA A 469 -2.45 33.74 35.55
N ALA A 470 -1.53 34.53 36.12
CA ALA A 470 -1.30 34.64 37.56
C ALA A 470 -1.26 33.28 38.29
N ALA A 471 -0.68 32.25 37.66
CA ALA A 471 -0.84 30.89 38.18
C ALA A 471 -0.02 30.67 39.45
N LEU A 472 1.17 31.28 39.56
CA LEU A 472 1.93 31.31 40.81
C LEU A 472 1.15 32.00 41.90
N THR A 473 0.54 33.15 41.64
CA THR A 473 -0.31 33.86 42.61
C THR A 473 -1.48 32.99 43.07
N ARG A 474 -2.18 32.32 42.16
CA ARG A 474 -3.30 31.42 42.50
C ARG A 474 -2.88 30.19 43.32
N CYS A 475 -1.65 29.74 43.18
CA CYS A 475 -1.14 28.54 43.84
C CYS A 475 -0.43 28.86 45.17
N LEU A 476 0.41 29.89 45.21
CA LEU A 476 1.25 30.25 46.35
C LEU A 476 0.52 31.22 47.30
N ALA A 477 -0.19 32.22 46.77
CA ALA A 477 -0.86 33.26 47.57
C ALA A 477 -2.33 33.48 47.16
N PRO A 478 -3.20 32.47 47.26
CA PRO A 478 -4.59 32.56 46.79
C PRO A 478 -5.45 33.60 47.54
N GLY A 479 -5.03 34.01 48.74
CA GLY A 479 -5.70 35.04 49.55
C GLY A 479 -5.05 36.42 49.48
N ALA A 480 -4.11 36.65 48.56
CA ALA A 480 -3.27 37.85 48.59
C ALA A 480 -4.07 39.14 48.43
N ALA A 481 -4.16 40.03 49.44
CA ALA A 481 -5.01 41.22 49.37
C ALA A 481 -4.45 42.35 48.50
N CYS A 482 -3.12 42.43 48.37
CA CYS A 482 -2.39 43.38 47.53
C CYS A 482 -1.25 42.67 46.78
N GLY A 483 -0.74 43.28 45.71
CA GLY A 483 0.35 42.71 44.89
C GLY A 483 1.24 43.74 44.20
N GLY A 484 2.09 43.27 43.29
CA GLY A 484 3.10 44.09 42.59
C GLY A 484 2.53 45.29 41.83
N ILE A 485 1.28 45.17 41.39
CA ILE A 485 0.58 46.22 40.65
C ILE A 485 0.10 47.33 41.60
N ASP A 486 -0.33 46.99 42.81
CA ASP A 486 -0.71 47.97 43.83
C ASP A 486 0.48 48.79 44.32
N ILE A 487 1.69 48.20 44.28
CA ILE A 487 2.95 48.90 44.55
C ILE A 487 3.21 49.96 43.49
N ALA A 488 3.07 49.62 42.21
CA ALA A 488 3.27 50.58 41.13
C ALA A 488 2.19 51.68 41.11
N ALA A 489 0.97 51.36 41.54
CA ALA A 489 -0.09 52.34 41.78
C ALA A 489 0.13 53.19 43.05
N LYS A 490 1.21 52.96 43.81
CA LYS A 490 1.53 53.59 45.10
C LYS A 490 0.43 53.42 46.17
N LYS A 491 -0.38 52.36 46.05
CA LYS A 491 -1.47 52.01 46.99
C LYS A 491 -0.99 51.12 48.14
N SER A 492 0.14 50.44 47.95
CA SER A 492 0.76 49.54 48.93
C SER A 492 2.27 49.68 48.89
N THR A 493 2.94 49.34 49.99
CA THR A 493 4.41 49.24 50.06
C THR A 493 4.88 47.83 49.78
N ILE A 494 6.13 47.65 49.35
CA ILE A 494 6.66 46.31 49.04
C ILE A 494 6.59 45.37 50.25
N GLU A 495 6.94 45.86 51.45
CA GLU A 495 6.93 45.07 52.68
C GLU A 495 5.54 44.51 53.04
N THR A 496 4.47 45.26 52.76
CA THR A 496 3.10 44.86 53.05
C THR A 496 2.51 43.90 52.02
N ALA A 497 3.11 43.81 50.83
CA ALA A 497 2.67 42.97 49.73
C ALA A 497 3.45 41.64 49.59
N LEU A 498 4.51 41.47 50.39
CA LEU A 498 5.38 40.29 50.34
C LEU A 498 4.83 39.14 51.17
N TYR A 499 4.85 37.94 50.57
CA TYR A 499 4.52 36.69 51.23
C TYR A 499 5.81 35.91 51.52
N THR A 500 5.99 35.44 52.74
CA THR A 500 7.19 34.68 53.10
C THR A 500 6.89 33.19 53.16
N ASP A 501 7.79 32.40 52.58
CA ASP A 501 7.78 30.96 52.67
C ASP A 501 8.46 30.46 53.94
N GLU A 502 7.68 29.87 54.85
CA GLU A 502 8.19 29.39 56.15
C GLU A 502 9.24 28.28 55.99
N THR A 503 9.17 27.48 54.92
CA THR A 503 10.11 26.37 54.72
C THR A 503 11.46 26.78 54.13
N THR A 504 11.47 27.72 53.19
CA THR A 504 12.69 28.08 52.45
C THR A 504 13.19 29.49 52.75
N GLY A 505 12.38 30.34 53.39
CA GLY A 505 12.65 31.77 53.54
C GLY A 505 12.50 32.58 52.25
N MET A 506 12.00 31.97 51.17
CA MET A 506 11.73 32.64 49.90
C MET A 506 10.63 33.69 50.08
N GLN A 507 10.81 34.86 49.48
CA GLN A 507 9.77 35.88 49.46
C GLN A 507 9.07 35.91 48.11
N PHE A 508 7.75 36.05 48.12
CA PHE A 508 6.90 36.00 46.94
C PHE A 508 6.09 37.29 46.80
N LEU A 509 6.14 37.88 45.61
CA LEU A 509 5.35 39.04 45.22
C LEU A 509 4.26 38.62 44.22
N PRO A 510 2.97 38.63 44.61
CA PRO A 510 1.86 38.23 43.75
C PRO A 510 1.52 39.28 42.67
N SER A 511 1.01 38.82 41.52
CA SER A 511 0.63 39.64 40.35
C SER A 511 -0.78 40.24 40.42
N ARG A 512 -1.40 40.27 41.61
CA ARG A 512 -2.84 40.55 41.78
C ARG A 512 -3.24 41.89 41.13
N PHE A 513 -4.30 41.82 40.33
CA PHE A 513 -4.91 42.95 39.65
C PHE A 513 -6.22 43.37 40.37
N PRO A 514 -6.50 44.67 40.54
CA PRO A 514 -7.80 45.10 41.07
C PRO A 514 -8.92 44.79 40.06
N SER A 515 -10.06 44.30 40.53
CA SER A 515 -11.17 43.83 39.67
C SER A 515 -11.74 44.90 38.71
N ARG A 516 -11.39 46.18 38.91
CA ARG A 516 -11.80 47.31 38.07
C ARG A 516 -10.69 48.38 38.07
N PRO A 517 -9.74 48.35 37.11
CA PRO A 517 -8.70 49.37 37.01
C PRO A 517 -9.27 50.71 36.52
N GLU A 518 -8.65 51.82 36.91
CA GLU A 518 -8.92 53.09 36.22
C GLU A 518 -8.24 53.12 34.83
N PRO A 519 -8.81 53.78 33.81
CA PRO A 519 -8.24 53.81 32.45
C PRO A 519 -6.82 54.39 32.36
N ALA A 520 -6.47 55.31 33.27
CA ALA A 520 -5.10 55.86 33.35
C ALA A 520 -4.11 54.89 33.99
N GLU A 521 -4.58 54.03 34.90
CA GLU A 521 -3.81 52.92 35.45
C GLU A 521 -3.60 51.86 34.35
N ALA A 522 -4.63 51.55 33.54
CA ALA A 522 -4.63 50.66 32.35
C ALA A 522 -3.46 50.88 31.39
N ILE A 523 -3.02 52.13 31.24
CA ILE A 523 -2.02 52.54 30.25
C ILE A 523 -0.59 52.56 30.84
N ARG A 524 -0.43 52.74 32.16
CA ARG A 524 0.88 52.78 32.86
C ARG A 524 1.45 51.41 33.23
N PHE A 525 0.72 50.33 32.92
CA PHE A 525 1.05 48.98 33.37
C PHE A 525 2.29 48.27 32.78
N PRO A 526 3.07 48.79 31.82
CA PRO A 526 4.30 48.08 31.47
C PRO A 526 5.47 48.27 32.44
N ASP A 527 5.52 49.39 33.17
CA ASP A 527 6.67 49.74 34.03
C ASP A 527 6.55 49.20 35.47
N TRP A 528 5.44 48.56 35.86
CA TRP A 528 5.26 48.13 37.25
C TRP A 528 6.30 47.09 37.65
N ILE A 529 6.70 46.21 36.73
CA ILE A 529 7.72 45.20 36.96
C ILE A 529 9.07 45.87 37.19
N ALA A 530 9.44 46.85 36.35
CA ALA A 530 10.65 47.64 36.54
C ALA A 530 10.66 48.41 37.87
N ALA A 531 9.51 48.97 38.27
CA ALA A 531 9.34 49.66 39.56
C ALA A 531 9.43 48.70 40.77
N ALA A 532 8.86 47.50 40.66
CA ALA A 532 8.96 46.47 41.70
C ALA A 532 10.40 45.95 41.83
N ILE A 533 11.08 45.72 40.70
CA ILE A 533 12.48 45.30 40.65
C ILE A 533 13.37 46.37 41.28
N SER A 534 13.20 47.65 40.92
CA SER A 534 14.06 48.73 41.43
C SER A 534 13.94 48.92 42.94
N GLN A 535 12.74 48.77 43.52
CA GLN A 535 12.53 48.80 44.97
C GLN A 535 13.05 47.54 45.68
N ALA A 536 13.07 46.40 45.00
CA ALA A 536 13.51 45.13 45.57
C ALA A 536 15.03 44.91 45.48
N ARG A 537 15.70 45.50 44.48
CA ARG A 537 17.10 45.20 44.13
C ARG A 537 18.08 45.46 45.29
N ASP A 538 17.80 46.44 46.14
CA ASP A 538 18.66 46.77 47.28
C ASP A 538 18.59 45.71 48.41
N ASN A 539 17.45 45.04 48.56
CA ASN A 539 17.19 44.10 49.65
C ASN A 539 17.30 42.62 49.23
N TYR A 540 17.12 42.34 47.93
CA TYR A 540 17.13 41.00 47.36
C TYR A 540 18.24 40.90 46.30
N PRO A 541 19.39 40.27 46.62
CA PRO A 541 20.45 40.04 45.65
C PRO A 541 19.97 39.16 44.48
N LEU A 542 19.04 38.23 44.71
CA LEU A 542 18.46 37.41 43.64
C LEU A 542 16.96 37.68 43.49
N ILE A 543 16.57 38.15 42.31
CA ILE A 543 15.16 38.37 41.94
C ILE A 543 14.85 37.46 40.75
N ILE A 544 13.87 36.58 40.90
CA ILE A 544 13.39 35.70 39.84
C ILE A 544 12.00 36.18 39.41
N VAL A 545 11.83 36.43 38.11
CA VAL A 545 10.60 36.94 37.52
C VAL A 545 9.98 35.85 36.64
N ALA A 546 8.80 35.36 37.00
CA ALA A 546 8.04 34.44 36.16
C ALA A 546 7.31 35.23 35.06
N MET A 547 7.86 35.19 33.85
CA MET A 547 7.46 36.08 32.76
C MET A 547 6.21 35.56 32.04
N PRO A 548 5.30 36.45 31.59
CA PRO A 548 4.22 36.08 30.71
C PRO A 548 4.73 35.67 29.32
N GLU A 549 3.85 35.05 28.53
CA GLU A 549 4.18 34.62 27.15
C GLU A 549 4.54 35.82 26.25
N CYS A 550 5.82 35.88 25.84
CA CYS A 550 6.37 37.04 25.14
C CYS A 550 5.91 37.20 23.68
N LEU A 551 5.21 36.21 23.12
CA LEU A 551 4.60 36.33 21.79
C LEU A 551 3.21 36.98 21.84
N GLU A 552 2.52 36.91 22.98
CA GLU A 552 1.12 37.33 23.10
C GLU A 552 0.92 38.54 24.03
N SER A 553 1.86 38.81 24.94
CA SER A 553 1.72 39.88 25.94
C SER A 553 2.70 41.03 25.72
N ALA A 554 2.15 42.24 25.58
CA ALA A 554 2.96 43.47 25.56
C ALA A 554 3.74 43.65 26.87
N ASP A 555 3.18 43.23 28.01
CA ASP A 555 3.81 43.36 29.33
C ASP A 555 5.16 42.60 29.40
N ALA A 556 5.27 41.50 28.64
CA ALA A 556 6.49 40.72 28.56
C ALA A 556 7.65 41.53 27.96
N HIS A 557 7.39 42.34 26.93
CA HIS A 557 8.43 43.12 26.26
C HIS A 557 9.04 44.18 27.16
N TYR A 558 8.21 44.91 27.91
CA TYR A 558 8.67 45.92 28.87
C TYR A 558 9.36 45.28 30.08
N ALA A 559 8.88 44.12 30.53
CA ALA A 559 9.53 43.38 31.59
C ALA A 559 10.96 42.97 31.20
N ILE A 560 11.20 42.55 29.95
CA ILE A 560 12.52 42.12 29.46
C ILE A 560 13.59 43.22 29.60
N ASP A 561 13.22 44.49 29.41
CA ASP A 561 14.15 45.61 29.51
C ASP A 561 14.72 45.77 30.94
N ALA A 562 13.96 45.36 31.95
CA ALA A 562 14.33 45.42 33.36
C ALA A 562 15.08 44.19 33.88
N LEU A 563 15.24 43.13 33.05
CA LEU A 563 15.91 41.88 33.45
C LEU A 563 17.40 41.91 33.12
N ASP A 564 18.23 41.34 33.98
CA ASP A 564 19.66 41.17 33.70
C ASP A 564 19.91 39.97 32.75
N ASP A 565 19.21 38.86 33.00
CA ASP A 565 19.23 37.63 32.20
C ASP A 565 17.82 37.10 31.95
N LEU A 566 17.64 36.42 30.82
CA LEU A 566 16.39 35.79 30.40
C LEU A 566 16.65 34.32 30.06
N VAL A 567 15.91 33.43 30.72
CA VAL A 567 15.95 31.98 30.51
C VAL A 567 14.66 31.56 29.81
N LEU A 568 14.80 30.91 28.66
CA LEU A 568 13.68 30.41 27.88
C LEU A 568 13.33 29.00 28.32
N VAL A 569 12.06 28.68 28.50
CA VAL A 569 11.61 27.33 28.88
C VAL A 569 10.73 26.77 27.78
N GLY A 570 11.17 25.67 27.17
CA GLY A 570 10.44 24.97 26.12
C GLY A 570 10.32 23.48 26.39
N GLN A 571 9.23 22.86 25.92
CA GLN A 571 8.97 21.44 26.16
C GLN A 571 9.62 20.57 25.07
N ALA A 572 10.40 19.56 25.46
CA ALA A 572 11.00 18.59 24.54
C ALA A 572 9.92 17.83 23.76
N GLY A 573 10.09 17.72 22.44
CA GLY A 573 9.15 17.12 21.50
C GLY A 573 7.91 17.98 21.17
N ARG A 574 7.87 19.23 21.63
CA ARG A 574 6.86 20.21 21.22
C ARG A 574 7.46 21.53 20.77
N LEU A 575 8.58 21.93 21.36
CA LEU A 575 9.32 23.13 20.95
C LEU A 575 9.81 22.97 19.51
N THR A 576 9.52 23.97 18.68
CA THR A 576 9.99 24.01 17.29
C THR A 576 11.00 25.13 17.09
N VAL A 577 11.91 24.95 16.13
CA VAL A 577 12.87 25.99 15.70
C VAL A 577 12.14 27.26 15.24
N GLY A 578 10.96 27.10 14.63
CA GLY A 578 10.10 28.21 14.21
C GLY A 578 9.66 29.09 15.37
N GLN A 579 9.18 28.51 16.47
CA GLN A 579 8.74 29.25 17.66
C GLN A 579 9.88 30.01 18.32
N ILE A 580 11.09 29.42 18.38
CA ILE A 580 12.28 30.11 18.90
C ILE A 580 12.62 31.29 17.99
N SER A 581 12.66 31.07 16.68
CA SER A 581 12.96 32.13 15.70
C SER A 581 11.95 33.29 15.77
N GLU A 582 10.68 32.97 15.99
CA GLU A 582 9.60 33.94 16.16
C GLU A 582 9.74 34.73 17.47
N PHE A 583 10.13 34.06 18.56
CA PHE A 583 10.46 34.71 19.84
C PHE A 583 11.61 35.72 19.69
N PHE A 584 12.72 35.34 19.05
CA PHE A 584 13.83 36.27 18.80
C PHE A 584 13.40 37.45 17.93
N ARG A 585 12.48 37.23 16.99
CA ARG A 585 11.91 38.31 16.17
C ARG A 585 11.05 39.27 17.01
N SER A 586 10.36 38.79 18.04
CA SER A 586 9.54 39.65 18.91
C SER A 586 10.39 40.47 19.88
N ILE A 587 11.52 39.93 20.38
CA ILE A 587 12.40 40.61 21.36
C ILE A 587 13.58 41.39 20.72
N ARG A 588 13.47 41.77 19.44
CA ARG A 588 14.53 42.46 18.69
C ARG A 588 15.13 43.62 19.50
N GLY A 589 16.44 43.56 19.73
CA GLY A 589 17.19 44.53 20.54
C GLY A 589 17.64 44.01 21.91
N ASN A 590 16.97 42.99 22.46
CA ASN A 590 17.28 42.38 23.76
C ASN A 590 17.87 40.96 23.66
N GLU A 591 18.30 40.54 22.47
CA GLU A 591 18.80 39.17 22.19
C GLU A 591 19.96 38.76 23.12
N LYS A 592 20.82 39.72 23.49
CA LYS A 592 21.96 39.50 24.39
C LYS A 592 21.57 39.17 25.83
N ARG A 593 20.31 39.41 26.22
CA ARG A 593 19.81 39.06 27.56
C ARG A 593 19.46 37.58 27.67
N VAL A 594 19.32 36.85 26.55
CA VAL A 594 18.98 35.43 26.59
C VAL A 594 20.19 34.61 27.04
N ALA A 595 20.15 34.14 28.29
CA ALA A 595 21.20 33.31 28.89
C ALA A 595 21.19 31.87 28.33
N GLY A 596 20.03 31.41 27.84
CA GLY A 596 19.88 30.15 27.12
C GLY A 596 18.49 29.54 27.30
N VAL A 597 18.36 28.26 26.92
CA VAL A 597 17.09 27.53 26.93
C VAL A 597 17.13 26.38 27.92
N VAL A 598 16.03 26.18 28.63
CA VAL A 598 15.75 25.02 29.47
C VAL A 598 14.74 24.15 28.75
N LEU A 599 15.12 22.89 28.50
CA LEU A 599 14.22 21.90 27.94
C LEU A 599 13.50 21.16 29.08
N SER A 600 12.18 21.29 29.16
CA SER A 600 11.35 20.54 30.10
C SER A 600 10.90 19.21 29.48
N HIS A 601 10.55 18.24 30.33
CA HIS A 601 10.07 16.91 29.92
C HIS A 601 11.05 16.12 29.03
N VAL A 602 12.36 16.27 29.29
CA VAL A 602 13.37 15.48 28.59
C VAL A 602 13.30 14.04 29.09
N PHE A 603 13.10 13.10 28.16
CA PHE A 603 13.08 11.68 28.48
C PHE A 603 14.51 11.15 28.53
N ASP A 604 14.90 10.59 29.67
CA ASP A 604 16.16 9.86 29.80
C ASP A 604 16.09 8.56 28.97
N ARG A 605 16.90 8.49 27.90
CA ARG A 605 16.98 7.32 27.03
C ARG A 605 17.58 6.10 27.73
N SER A 606 18.29 6.26 28.84
CA SER A 606 18.95 5.15 29.55
C SER A 606 17.98 4.24 30.31
N LYS A 607 16.75 4.69 30.58
CA LYS A 607 15.76 3.95 31.40
C LYS A 607 14.73 3.15 30.59
N ARG A 608 14.92 3.00 29.27
CA ARG A 608 14.19 2.02 28.44
C ARG A 608 15.10 0.84 28.11
N CYS A 609 15.41 0.03 29.11
CA CYS A 609 15.81 -1.36 28.91
C CYS A 609 14.60 -2.26 29.15
#